data_AF-A0A7H0HV96-F1
#
_entry.id   AF-A0A7H0HV96-F1
#
_cell.length_a   1.000
_cell.length_b   1.000
_cell.length_c   1.000
_cell.angle_alpha   90.00
_cell.angle_beta   90.00
_cell.angle_gamma   90.00
#
_symmetry.space_group_name_H-M   'P 1'
#
loop_
_entity.id
_entity.type
_entity.pdbx_description
1 polymer ?
#
loop_
_entity_poly.entity_id
_entity_poly.type
_entity_poly.pdbx_seq_one_letter_code
_entity_poly.pdbx_strand_id
1 'polypeptide(L)' 'MPRYADEPRLTAGETASVAYYVARMAKRGLAGEHVYQGDLERKVERVIDRARKREERDAKKNSARK' A
#
# COMPACT_ATOMS: atom_id res chain seq x y z
N MET A 1 -18.55 10.84 3.48
CA MET A 1 -17.12 10.57 3.26
C MET A 1 -16.75 9.30 4.02
N PRO A 2 -16.31 8.21 3.37
CA PRO A 2 -15.87 7.01 4.09
C PRO A 2 -14.62 7.36 4.91
N ARG A 3 -14.57 6.86 6.16
CA ARG A 3 -13.53 7.21 7.13
C ARG A 3 -12.20 6.53 6.75
N TYR A 4 -11.16 7.33 6.56
CA TYR A 4 -9.73 6.95 6.49
C TYR A 4 -9.22 6.51 7.88
N ALA A 5 -9.92 5.60 8.55
CA ALA A 5 -9.72 5.40 9.99
C ALA A 5 -8.48 4.56 10.37
N ASP A 6 -7.92 3.75 9.47
CA ASP A 6 -6.77 2.89 9.77
C ASP A 6 -5.93 2.62 8.52
N GLU A 7 -5.33 3.67 7.96
CA GLU A 7 -4.23 3.44 7.01
C GLU A 7 -2.98 3.01 7.79
N PRO A 8 -2.40 1.84 7.47
CA PRO A 8 -1.28 1.33 8.21
C PRO A 8 -0.05 2.21 7.97
N ARG A 9 0.78 2.41 8.99
CA ARG A 9 2.04 3.14 8.80
C ARG A 9 2.96 2.32 7.90
N LEU A 10 3.27 2.88 6.74
CA LEU A 10 4.21 2.26 5.82
C LEU A 10 5.63 2.43 6.34
N THR A 11 6.40 1.34 6.27
CA THR A 11 7.86 1.41 6.43
C THR A 11 8.51 2.04 5.21
N ALA A 12 9.77 2.49 5.32
CA ALA A 12 10.48 3.13 4.21
C ALA A 12 10.51 2.27 2.92
N GLY A 13 10.65 0.94 3.06
CA GLY A 13 10.62 0.01 1.92
C GLY A 13 9.23 -0.17 1.30
N GLU A 14 8.17 -0.13 2.11
CA GLU A 14 6.79 -0.19 1.64
C GLU A 14 6.41 1.12 0.91
N THR A 15 6.81 2.27 1.45
CA THR A 15 6.65 3.58 0.79
C THR A 15 7.36 3.64 -0.55
N ALA A 16 8.61 3.15 -0.63
CA ALA A 16 9.35 3.08 -1.89
C ALA A 16 8.63 2.19 -2.93
N SER A 17 8.06 1.07 -2.48
CA SER A 17 7.31 0.15 -3.35
C SER A 17 6.03 0.81 -3.88
N VAL A 18 5.26 1.48 -3.03
CA VAL A 18 4.06 2.23 -3.44
C VAL A 18 4.45 3.34 -4.42
N ALA A 19 5.46 4.14 -4.09
CA ALA A 19 5.95 5.22 -4.95
C ALA A 19 6.35 4.71 -6.35
N TYR A 20 7.04 3.56 -6.42
CA TYR A 20 7.39 2.94 -7.69
C TYR A 20 6.16 2.53 -8.51
N TYR A 21 5.14 1.91 -7.89
CA TYR A 21 3.93 1.52 -8.60
C TYR A 21 3.09 2.73 -9.05
N VAL A 22 3.00 3.77 -8.22
CA VAL A 22 2.34 5.04 -8.56
C VAL A 22 3.05 5.73 -9.71
N ALA A 23 4.39 5.81 -9.70
CA ALA A 23 5.15 6.36 -10.81
C ALA A 23 4.90 5.58 -12.12
N ARG A 24 4.74 4.25 -12.05
CA ARG A 24 4.38 3.43 -13.21
C ARG A 24 2.95 3.65 -13.68
N MET A 25 2.00 3.88 -12.77
CA MET A 25 0.63 4.26 -13.12
C MET A 25 0.62 5.61 -13.83
N ALA A 26 1.33 6.60 -13.29
CA ALA A 26 1.48 7.91 -13.94
C ALA A 26 2.12 7.80 -15.33
N LYS A 27 3.19 7.00 -15.47
CA LYS A 27 3.81 6.74 -16.77
C LYS A 27 2.85 6.08 -17.77
N ARG A 28 1.99 5.16 -17.31
CA ARG A 28 0.97 4.52 -18.15
C ARG A 28 -0.18 5.47 -18.48
N GLY A 29 -0.57 6.35 -17.56
CA GLY A 29 -1.53 7.41 -17.79
C GLY A 29 -1.11 8.35 -18.93
N LEU A 30 0.18 8.66 -19.04
CA LEU A 30 0.73 9.41 -20.18
C LEU A 30 0.60 8.67 -21.52
N ALA A 31 0.57 7.33 -21.51
CA ALA A 31 0.40 6.54 -22.72
C ALA A 31 -1.07 6.44 -23.19
N GLY A 32 -2.03 6.92 -22.38
CA GLY A 32 -3.45 7.00 -22.70
C GLY A 32 -4.35 6.20 -21.74
N GLU A 33 -5.59 6.65 -21.59
CA GLU A 33 -6.58 6.08 -20.63
C GLU A 33 -6.99 4.63 -20.94
N HIS A 34 -6.72 4.16 -22.16
CA HIS A 34 -6.95 2.79 -22.60
C HIS A 34 -5.91 1.80 -22.04
N VAL A 35 -4.83 2.28 -21.41
CA VAL A 35 -3.79 1.43 -20.84
C VAL A 35 -4.23 0.89 -19.50
N TYR A 36 -4.36 -0.44 -19.42
CA TYR A 36 -4.76 -1.16 -18.21
C TYR A 36 -3.79 -0.88 -17.03
N GLN A 37 -4.36 -0.46 -15.89
CA GLN A 37 -3.62 -0.15 -14.66
C GLN A 37 -3.94 -1.09 -13.48
N GLY A 38 -4.92 -1.98 -13.64
CA GLY A 38 -5.42 -2.83 -12.54
C GLY A 38 -4.41 -3.86 -11.99
N ASP A 39 -3.29 -4.12 -12.69
CA ASP A 39 -2.18 -4.89 -12.11
C ASP A 39 -1.34 -4.06 -11.12
N LEU A 40 -1.22 -2.75 -11.35
CA LEU A 40 -0.48 -1.84 -10.50
C LEU A 40 -1.28 -1.47 -9.25
N GLU A 41 -2.58 -1.22 -9.40
CA GLU A 41 -3.51 -1.03 -8.27
C GLU A 41 -3.48 -2.22 -7.32
N ARG A 42 -3.58 -3.45 -7.85
CA ARG A 42 -3.46 -4.68 -7.07
C ARG A 42 -2.08 -4.88 -6.43
N LYS A 43 -1.02 -4.22 -6.91
CA LYS A 43 0.29 -4.25 -6.25
C LYS A 43 0.34 -3.26 -5.10
N VAL A 44 -0.24 -2.07 -5.25
CA VAL A 44 -0.37 -1.08 -4.17
C VAL A 44 -1.23 -1.65 -3.03
N GLU A 45 -2.40 -2.21 -3.35
CA GLU A 45 -3.29 -2.84 -2.37
C GLU A 45 -2.58 -3.95 -1.58
N ARG A 46 -1.83 -4.81 -2.27
CA ARG A 46 -1.01 -5.85 -1.61
C ARG A 46 0.06 -5.30 -0.66
N VAL A 47 0.62 -4.12 -0.93
CA VAL A 47 1.58 -3.49 -0.03
C VAL A 47 0.87 -2.96 1.21
N ILE A 48 -0.28 -2.31 1.04
CA ILE A 48 -1.10 -1.80 2.15
C ILE A 48 -1.58 -2.96 3.03
N ASP A 49 -2.06 -4.05 2.46
CA ASP A 49 -2.49 -5.24 3.21
C ASP A 49 -1.36 -5.86 4.02
N ARG A 50 -0.14 -5.90 3.48
CA ARG A 50 1.05 -6.39 4.19
C ARG A 50 1.40 -5.47 5.35
N ALA A 51 1.35 -4.16 5.15
CA ALA A 51 1.60 -3.17 6.19
C ALA A 51 0.57 -3.30 7.33
N ARG A 52 -0.72 -3.47 7.01
CA ARG A 52 -1.78 -3.72 8.00
C ARG A 52 -1.52 -4.98 8.82
N LYS A 53 -1.25 -6.11 8.15
CA LYS A 53 -0.92 -7.38 8.83
C LYS A 53 0.31 -7.28 9.72
N ARG A 54 1.30 -6.48 9.32
CA ARG A 54 2.50 -6.21 10.12
C ARG A 54 2.14 -5.45 11.39
N GLU A 55 1.41 -4.35 11.28
CA GLU A 55 1.00 -3.55 12.44
C GLU A 55 0.13 -4.33 13.42
N GLU A 56 -0.85 -5.09 12.93
CA GLU A 56 -1.68 -5.96 13.78
C GLU A 56 -0.83 -7.00 14.54
N ARG A 57 0.18 -7.58 13.87
CA ARG A 57 1.09 -8.53 14.49
C ARG A 57 2.00 -7.88 15.52
N ASP A 58 2.51 -6.69 15.24
CA ASP A 58 3.38 -5.94 16.15
C ASP A 58 2.60 -5.47 17.38
N ALA A 59 1.35 -5.03 17.20
CA ALA A 59 0.43 -4.69 18.29
C ALA A 59 0.16 -5.90 19.21
N LYS A 60 -0.18 -7.07 18.62
CA LYS A 60 -0.40 -8.32 19.37
C LYS A 60 0.85 -8.79 20.12
N LYS A 61 2.04 -8.67 19.50
CA LYS A 61 3.31 -9.02 20.16
C LYS A 61 3.60 -8.10 21.35
N ASN A 62 3.33 -6.81 21.21
CA ASN A 62 3.59 -5.85 22.28
C ASN A 62 2.64 -6.04 23.48
N SER A 63 1.37 -6.38 23.23
CA SER A 63 0.41 -6.69 24.30
C SER A 63 0.71 -8.00 25.03
N ALA A 64 1.34 -8.97 24.37
CA ALA A 64 1.72 -10.25 25.01
C ALA A 64 3.03 -10.17 25.81
N ARG A 65 3.82 -9.11 25.64
CA ARG A 65 5.09 -8.88 26.34
C ARG A 65 4.94 -7.99 27.57
N LYS A 66 3.76 -7.41 27.78
CA LYS A 66 3.42 -6.53 28.91
C LYS A 66 2.66 -7.32 29.96
#